data_AF-A0A2H3DL48-F1
#
_entry.id   AF-A0A2H3DL48-F1
#
_cell.length_a   1.000
_cell.length_b   1.000
_cell.length_c   1.000
_cell.angle_alpha   90.00
_cell.angle_beta   90.00
_cell.angle_gamma   90.00
#
_symmetry.space_group_name_H-M   'P 1'
#
loop_
_entity.id
_entity.type
_entity.pdbx_description
1 polymer ?
#
loop_
_entity_poly.entity_id
_entity_poly.type
_entity_poly.pdbx_seq_one_letter_code
_entity_poly.pdbx_strand_id
1 'polypeptide(L)'
;MVAICVVCDNPSRTQCSQCHSVAYCSGEHQAQDWPNHKAYCKLVSSPGITTYDAILFGVNETRPRMIKLPWSWGADCEDLDPEDRYQMLDHKLWYSGHNHFIRPLFIETFGATPKKLGHTIAVQYDDHFTMNGSPINRCIQTITGGEAAIRWAGNVIALRAEEMYVYRYGDAILKKDLAPMVQFFKDYEKRRGGANAFHILTG
;
A
#
# COMPACT_ATOMS: atom_id res chain seq x y z
N MET A 1 -8.79 21.46 0.69
CA MET A 1 -9.01 20.24 -0.11
C MET A 1 -10.28 19.58 0.40
N VAL A 2 -11.12 19.05 -0.49
CA VAL A 2 -12.28 18.24 -0.09
C VAL A 2 -11.80 16.80 0.01
N ALA A 3 -11.90 16.21 1.20
CA ALA A 3 -11.63 14.80 1.43
C ALA A 3 -12.90 13.98 1.18
N ILE A 4 -12.78 12.66 1.14
CA ILE A 4 -13.92 11.75 0.92
C ILE A 4 -14.22 11.01 2.20
N CYS A 5 -15.50 10.90 2.56
CA CYS A 5 -15.91 10.13 3.72
C CYS A 5 -15.62 8.63 3.49
N VAL A 6 -14.88 8.00 4.41
CA VAL A 6 -14.49 6.57 4.27
C VAL A 6 -15.67 5.60 4.36
N VAL A 7 -16.82 6.06 4.88
CA VAL A 7 -18.02 5.22 5.08
C VAL A 7 -18.99 5.29 3.90
N CYS A 8 -19.20 6.48 3.31
CA CYS A 8 -20.26 6.71 2.32
C CYS A 8 -19.80 7.41 1.03
N ASP A 9 -18.50 7.66 0.88
CA ASP A 9 -17.88 8.31 -0.28
C ASP A 9 -18.35 9.75 -0.59
N ASN A 10 -19.15 10.37 0.27
CA ASN A 10 -19.53 11.78 0.10
C ASN A 10 -18.38 12.74 0.44
N PRO A 11 -18.31 13.91 -0.22
CA PRO A 11 -17.43 15.01 0.16
C PRO A 11 -17.49 15.32 1.66
N SER A 12 -16.32 15.39 2.28
CA SER A 12 -16.16 15.83 3.67
C SER A 12 -15.14 16.96 3.77
N ARG A 13 -15.43 17.88 4.69
CA ARG A 13 -14.53 18.97 5.11
C ARG A 13 -13.88 18.69 6.46
N THR A 14 -14.23 17.59 7.12
CA THR A 14 -13.78 17.23 8.46
C THR A 14 -13.00 15.92 8.44
N GLN A 15 -11.78 15.98 8.97
CA GLN A 15 -10.92 14.82 9.17
C GLN A 15 -10.96 14.38 10.63
N CYS A 16 -10.54 13.13 10.89
CA CYS A 16 -10.31 12.68 12.26
C CYS A 16 -9.31 13.60 12.94
N SER A 17 -9.70 14.26 14.04
CA SER A 17 -8.88 15.26 14.75
C SER A 17 -7.62 14.71 15.43
N GLN A 18 -7.48 13.39 15.52
CA GLN A 18 -6.31 12.76 16.14
C GLN A 18 -5.24 12.40 15.09
N CYS A 19 -5.62 11.65 14.05
CA CYS A 19 -4.66 11.15 13.06
C CYS A 19 -4.63 11.93 11.74
N HIS A 20 -5.64 12.76 11.48
CA HIS A 20 -5.85 13.49 10.21
C HIS A 20 -5.81 12.64 8.92
N SER A 21 -5.83 11.32 9.03
CA SER A 21 -5.61 10.39 7.91
C SER A 21 -6.88 9.98 7.18
N VAL A 22 -8.04 10.12 7.82
CA VAL A 22 -9.36 9.75 7.28
C VAL A 22 -10.34 10.90 7.49
N ALA A 23 -11.38 10.95 6.66
CA ALA A 23 -12.42 11.95 6.73
C ALA A 23 -13.80 11.32 6.91
N TYR A 24 -14.68 12.06 7.58
CA TYR A 24 -16.06 11.67 7.86
C TYR A 24 -16.98 12.85 7.56
N CYS A 25 -18.13 12.65 6.93
CA CYS A 25 -19.09 13.74 6.70
C CYS A 25 -19.95 14.05 7.94
N SER A 26 -19.95 13.17 8.95
CA SER A 26 -20.71 13.32 10.20
C SER A 26 -20.03 12.58 11.36
N GLY A 27 -20.40 12.93 12.59
CA GLY A 27 -19.98 12.18 13.79
C GLY A 27 -20.53 10.75 13.83
N GLU A 28 -21.67 10.49 13.19
CA GLU A 28 -22.25 9.15 13.04
C GLU A 28 -21.33 8.23 12.24
N HIS A 29 -20.85 8.67 11.07
CA HIS A 29 -19.90 7.87 10.29
C HIS A 29 -18.55 7.71 11.00
N GLN A 30 -18.12 8.69 11.79
CA GLN A 30 -16.95 8.51 12.65
C GLN A 30 -17.19 7.42 13.71
N ALA A 31 -18.35 7.42 14.37
CA ALA A 31 -18.70 6.41 15.35
C ALA A 31 -18.84 5.01 14.73
N GLN A 32 -19.41 4.93 13.52
CA GLN A 32 -19.55 3.69 12.76
C GLN A 32 -18.19 3.08 12.38
N ASP A 33 -17.22 3.90 11.95
CA ASP A 33 -15.89 3.42 11.58
C ASP A 33 -14.96 3.20 12.78
N TRP A 34 -15.27 3.81 13.93
CA TRP A 34 -14.39 3.80 15.12
C TRP A 34 -13.89 2.41 15.53
N PRO A 35 -14.68 1.31 15.53
CA PRO A 35 -14.17 -0.02 15.85
C PRO A 35 -13.01 -0.47 14.96
N ASN A 36 -13.04 -0.13 13.67
CA ASN A 36 -12.00 -0.46 12.70
C ASN A 36 -10.85 0.57 12.74
N HIS A 37 -11.18 1.84 12.94
CA HIS A 37 -10.24 2.95 12.89
C HIS A 37 -9.39 3.10 14.16
N LYS A 38 -9.92 2.77 15.34
CA LYS A 38 -9.33 3.10 16.65
C LYS A 38 -7.89 2.62 16.82
N ALA A 39 -7.59 1.39 16.42
CA ALA A 39 -6.25 0.82 16.55
C ALA A 39 -5.24 1.59 15.70
N TYR A 40 -5.58 1.81 14.42
CA TYR A 40 -4.78 2.62 13.51
C TYR A 40 -4.61 4.05 14.03
N CYS A 41 -5.71 4.71 14.41
CA CYS A 41 -5.72 6.10 14.85
C CYS A 41 -4.77 6.34 16.01
N LYS A 42 -4.86 5.49 17.04
CA LYS A 42 -3.99 5.55 18.21
C LYS A 42 -2.53 5.34 17.86
N LEU A 43 -2.22 4.40 16.96
CA LEU A 43 -0.85 4.12 16.56
C LEU A 43 -0.22 5.34 15.87
N VAL A 44 -0.88 5.87 14.83
CA VAL A 44 -0.29 6.95 14.02
C VAL A 44 -0.37 8.32 14.68
N SER A 45 -1.21 8.51 15.70
CA SER A 45 -1.25 9.72 16.52
C SER A 45 -0.32 9.66 17.74
N SER A 46 0.38 8.54 17.96
CA SER A 46 1.27 8.40 19.12
C SER A 46 2.52 9.25 18.96
N PRO A 47 2.97 9.96 20.01
CA PRO A 47 4.22 10.73 19.96
C PRO A 47 5.42 9.85 19.60
N GLY A 48 6.33 10.36 18.78
CA GLY A 48 7.57 9.67 18.40
C GLY A 48 7.41 8.61 17.30
N ILE A 49 6.20 8.35 16.81
CA ILE A 49 6.00 7.47 15.67
C ILE A 49 6.32 8.19 14.37
N THR A 50 7.33 7.70 13.66
CA THR A 50 7.67 8.10 12.30
C THR A 50 6.78 7.38 11.30
N THR A 51 6.28 8.10 10.30
CA THR A 51 5.37 7.55 9.30
C THR A 51 5.72 8.06 7.91
N TYR A 52 5.39 7.27 6.89
CA TYR A 52 5.28 7.72 5.51
C TYR A 52 3.82 7.84 5.10
N ASP A 53 3.51 8.76 4.20
CA ASP A 53 2.29 8.74 3.43
C ASP A 53 2.34 7.58 2.44
N ALA A 54 1.37 6.67 2.51
CA ALA A 54 1.26 5.51 1.63
C ALA A 54 -0.15 5.38 1.06
N ILE A 55 -0.29 4.73 -0.10
CA ILE A 55 -1.58 4.43 -0.72
C ILE A 55 -2.00 3.04 -0.28
N LEU A 56 -3.13 2.96 0.42
CA LEU A 56 -3.78 1.69 0.75
C LEU A 56 -4.80 1.34 -0.34
N PHE A 57 -4.70 0.13 -0.87
CA PHE A 57 -5.75 -0.55 -1.59
C PHE A 57 -6.43 -1.52 -0.61
N GLY A 58 -7.43 -1.02 0.11
CA GLY A 58 -8.09 -1.77 1.17
C GLY A 58 -8.91 -2.93 0.60
N VAL A 59 -8.77 -4.12 1.18
CA VAL A 59 -9.38 -5.35 0.66
C VAL A 59 -10.91 -5.27 0.58
N ASN A 60 -11.53 -4.52 1.50
CA ASN A 60 -12.97 -4.29 1.57
C ASN A 60 -13.40 -2.90 1.08
N GLU A 61 -12.47 -2.11 0.56
CA GLU A 61 -12.73 -0.74 0.07
C GLU A 61 -12.94 -0.77 -1.45
N THR A 62 -13.64 0.21 -2.01
CA THR A 62 -13.84 0.34 -3.48
C THR A 62 -12.91 1.37 -4.12
N ARG A 63 -12.19 2.14 -3.29
CA ARG A 63 -11.30 3.22 -3.69
C ARG A 63 -10.02 3.20 -2.87
N PRO A 64 -8.87 3.56 -3.47
CA PRO A 64 -7.64 3.69 -2.73
C PRO A 64 -7.64 5.00 -1.95
N ARG A 65 -6.97 5.00 -0.80
CA ARG A 65 -6.83 6.17 0.06
C ARG A 65 -5.43 6.29 0.64
N MET A 66 -5.11 7.50 1.08
CA MET A 66 -3.86 7.74 1.81
C MET A 66 -3.96 7.21 3.24
N ILE A 67 -2.86 6.64 3.72
CA ILE A 67 -2.64 6.23 5.10
C ILE A 67 -1.28 6.73 5.55
N LYS A 68 -1.10 6.84 6.87
CA LYS A 68 0.19 6.96 7.52
C LYS A 68 0.69 5.55 7.85
N LEU A 69 1.78 5.13 7.21
CA LEU A 69 2.42 3.84 7.44
C LEU A 69 3.59 4.03 8.40
N PRO A 70 3.52 3.50 9.64
CA PRO A 70 4.64 3.57 10.56
C PRO A 70 5.84 2.79 10.05
N TRP A 71 7.04 3.25 10.42
CA TRP A 71 8.29 2.58 10.08
C TRP A 71 9.39 2.90 11.10
N SER A 72 10.40 2.04 11.16
CA SER A 72 11.63 2.22 11.96
C SER A 72 12.85 1.81 11.13
N TRP A 73 14.05 2.14 11.60
CA TRP A 73 15.26 1.48 11.10
C TRP A 73 15.28 0.00 11.50
N GLY A 74 15.98 -0.84 10.72
CA GLY A 74 16.25 -2.22 11.09
C GLY A 74 16.97 -2.32 12.42
N ALA A 75 16.63 -3.33 13.24
CA ALA A 75 17.21 -3.49 14.57
C ALA A 75 18.71 -3.84 14.54
N ASP A 76 19.18 -4.39 13.43
CA ASP A 76 20.56 -4.75 13.12
C ASP A 76 21.30 -3.65 12.36
N CYS A 77 20.66 -2.50 12.10
CA CYS A 77 21.26 -1.38 11.36
C CYS A 77 22.22 -0.52 12.20
N GLU A 78 22.33 -0.75 13.52
CA GLU A 78 23.13 0.10 14.42
C GLU A 78 24.62 0.07 14.05
N ASP A 79 25.12 -1.12 13.69
CA ASP A 79 26.52 -1.35 13.31
C ASP A 79 26.78 -1.16 11.80
N LEU A 80 25.74 -0.87 11.02
CA LEU A 80 25.85 -0.68 9.58
C LEU A 80 26.22 0.76 9.23
N ASP A 81 27.01 0.90 8.17
CA ASP A 81 27.25 2.17 7.52
C ASP A 81 25.92 2.80 7.08
N PRO A 82 25.75 4.13 7.14
CA PRO A 82 24.47 4.79 6.84
C PRO A 82 23.85 4.40 5.49
N GLU A 83 24.68 4.06 4.51
CA GLU A 83 24.28 3.64 3.16
C GLU A 83 23.76 2.20 3.07
N ASP A 84 24.04 1.36 4.07
CA ASP A 84 23.57 -0.02 4.16
C ASP A 84 22.34 -0.17 5.06
N ARG A 85 21.95 0.90 5.77
CA ARG A 85 20.77 0.89 6.63
C ARG A 85 19.50 0.79 5.81
N TYR A 86 18.56 0.01 6.33
CA TYR A 86 17.26 -0.22 5.73
C TYR A 86 16.12 0.14 6.68
N GLN A 87 14.96 0.42 6.10
CA GLN A 87 13.77 0.80 6.83
C GLN A 87 12.80 -0.38 6.91
N MET A 88 12.36 -0.69 8.13
CA MET A 88 11.33 -1.67 8.44
C MET A 88 9.97 -0.99 8.52
N LEU A 89 9.07 -1.33 7.60
CA LEU A 89 7.68 -0.86 7.61
C LEU A 89 6.85 -1.71 8.59
N ASP A 90 5.99 -1.07 9.39
CA ASP A 90 5.06 -1.78 10.28
C ASP A 90 3.79 -2.15 9.54
N HIS A 91 3.70 -3.42 9.15
CA HIS A 91 2.59 -3.97 8.38
C HIS A 91 1.46 -4.56 9.25
N LYS A 92 1.64 -4.64 10.57
CA LYS A 92 0.80 -5.48 11.45
C LYS A 92 -0.68 -5.12 11.45
N LEU A 93 -1.01 -3.84 11.21
CA LEU A 93 -2.40 -3.39 11.15
C LEU A 93 -3.15 -3.86 9.89
N TRP A 94 -2.43 -4.14 8.80
CA TRP A 94 -3.04 -4.45 7.49
C TRP A 94 -2.94 -5.93 7.13
N TYR A 95 -2.03 -6.66 7.75
CA TYR A 95 -1.82 -8.09 7.52
C TYR A 95 -1.88 -8.79 8.87
N SER A 96 -3.09 -9.19 9.25
CA SER A 96 -3.38 -9.82 10.53
C SER A 96 -3.64 -11.32 10.35
N GLY A 97 -3.12 -12.13 11.27
CA GLY A 97 -3.23 -13.59 11.21
C GLY A 97 -1.87 -14.26 11.00
N HIS A 98 -1.89 -15.56 10.70
CA HIS A 98 -0.70 -16.35 10.42
C HIS A 98 -0.57 -16.59 8.91
N ASN A 99 0.66 -16.86 8.45
CA ASN A 99 0.97 -17.21 7.06
C ASN A 99 0.88 -16.06 6.03
N HIS A 100 1.20 -14.83 6.44
CA HIS A 100 1.49 -13.73 5.51
C HIS A 100 2.99 -13.66 5.23
N PHE A 101 3.36 -13.45 3.96
CA PHE A 101 4.74 -13.18 3.55
C PHE A 101 4.78 -11.88 2.76
N ILE A 102 4.98 -10.77 3.46
CA ILE A 102 4.95 -9.43 2.86
C ILE A 102 6.27 -9.14 2.18
N ARG A 103 6.21 -8.83 0.88
CA ARG A 103 7.40 -8.43 0.12
C ARG A 103 7.08 -7.28 -0.83
N PRO A 104 8.07 -6.43 -1.17
CA PRO A 104 7.89 -5.38 -2.15
C PRO A 104 7.96 -5.92 -3.58
N LEU A 105 7.10 -5.41 -4.45
CA LEU A 105 7.31 -5.32 -5.90
C LEU A 105 7.67 -3.90 -6.27
N PHE A 106 8.59 -3.71 -7.20
CA PHE A 106 9.04 -2.37 -7.58
C PHE A 106 8.52 -2.00 -8.98
N ILE A 107 8.02 -0.76 -9.11
CA ILE A 107 7.53 -0.19 -10.35
C ILE A 107 8.36 1.04 -10.68
N GLU A 108 9.07 0.99 -11.79
CA GLU A 108 9.86 2.13 -12.32
C GLU A 108 9.34 2.63 -13.66
N THR A 109 8.35 1.96 -14.26
CA THR A 109 7.80 2.28 -15.59
C THR A 109 6.27 2.33 -15.59
N PHE A 110 5.71 3.13 -16.51
CA PHE A 110 4.26 3.19 -16.72
C PHE A 110 3.79 2.02 -17.61
N GLY A 111 3.17 1.00 -17.01
CA GLY A 111 2.72 -0.20 -17.72
C GLY A 111 3.85 -0.97 -18.40
N ALA A 112 3.56 -1.73 -19.46
CA ALA A 112 4.60 -2.43 -20.24
C ALA A 112 5.47 -1.48 -21.11
N THR A 113 5.28 -0.16 -21.03
CA THR A 113 6.03 0.80 -21.86
C THR A 113 7.45 1.04 -21.33
N PRO A 114 8.42 1.40 -22.19
CA PRO A 114 9.79 1.71 -21.76
C PRO A 114 9.92 3.06 -21.03
N LYS A 115 8.83 3.82 -20.85
CA LYS A 115 8.87 5.14 -20.22
C LYS A 115 9.03 5.01 -18.70
N LYS A 116 10.18 5.47 -18.18
CA LYS A 116 10.44 5.56 -16.74
C LYS A 116 9.54 6.58 -16.05
N LEU A 117 9.14 6.28 -14.81
CA LEU A 117 8.36 7.16 -13.92
C LEU A 117 9.21 8.28 -13.29
N GLY A 118 10.54 8.17 -13.35
CA GLY A 118 11.48 9.08 -12.69
C GLY A 118 11.57 8.90 -11.17
N HIS A 119 10.90 7.88 -10.63
CA HIS A 119 10.95 7.44 -9.24
C HIS A 119 10.52 5.97 -9.17
N THR A 120 10.80 5.33 -8.05
CA THR A 120 10.42 3.93 -7.80
C THR A 120 9.23 3.87 -6.88
N ILE A 121 8.22 3.08 -7.23
CA ILE A 121 7.09 2.76 -6.35
C ILE A 121 7.30 1.34 -5.83
N ALA A 122 7.36 1.18 -4.52
CA ALA A 122 7.35 -0.10 -3.84
C ALA A 122 5.92 -0.49 -3.46
N VAL A 123 5.48 -1.64 -3.96
CA VAL A 123 4.16 -2.23 -3.72
C VAL A 123 4.33 -3.39 -2.76
N GLN A 124 3.96 -3.15 -1.51
CA GLN A 124 3.91 -4.16 -0.47
C GLN A 124 2.65 -5.00 -0.66
N TYR A 125 2.83 -6.30 -0.84
CA TYR A 125 1.76 -7.27 -0.98
C TYR A 125 2.15 -8.56 -0.27
N ASP A 126 1.15 -9.37 0.01
CA ASP A 126 1.34 -10.68 0.62
C ASP A 126 1.55 -11.76 -0.45
N ASP A 127 2.78 -12.25 -0.61
CA ASP A 127 3.09 -13.26 -1.64
C ASP A 127 2.38 -14.61 -1.40
N HIS A 128 1.89 -14.84 -0.18
CA HIS A 128 1.12 -16.04 0.15
C HIS A 128 -0.38 -15.89 -0.12
N PHE A 129 -0.86 -14.77 -0.69
CA PHE A 129 -2.30 -14.51 -0.83
C PHE A 129 -3.05 -15.60 -1.63
N THR A 130 -2.37 -16.34 -2.51
CA THR A 130 -2.95 -17.45 -3.29
C THR A 130 -3.17 -18.72 -2.47
N MET A 131 -2.47 -18.85 -1.32
CA MET A 131 -2.42 -20.08 -0.52
C MET A 131 -3.01 -19.90 0.88
N ASN A 132 -3.11 -18.67 1.39
CA ASN A 132 -3.54 -18.40 2.76
C ASN A 132 -5.03 -18.00 2.90
N GLY A 133 -5.81 -18.07 1.81
CA GLY A 133 -7.23 -17.76 1.82
C GLY A 133 -7.58 -16.27 1.94
N SER A 134 -6.62 -15.38 1.67
CA SER A 134 -6.86 -13.93 1.66
C SER A 134 -8.06 -13.54 0.78
N PRO A 135 -8.95 -12.64 1.24
CA PRO A 135 -10.09 -12.22 0.45
C PRO A 135 -9.67 -11.41 -0.78
N ILE A 136 -10.50 -11.42 -1.83
CA ILE A 136 -10.26 -10.61 -3.03
C ILE A 136 -10.13 -9.14 -2.64
N ASN A 137 -9.12 -8.47 -3.17
CA ASN A 137 -8.99 -7.03 -3.03
C ASN A 137 -10.03 -6.31 -3.89
N ARG A 138 -11.15 -5.91 -3.27
CA ARG A 138 -12.25 -5.21 -3.95
C ARG A 138 -11.80 -3.87 -4.52
N CYS A 139 -10.87 -3.19 -3.85
CA CYS A 139 -10.37 -1.89 -4.31
C CYS A 139 -9.67 -2.05 -5.65
N ILE A 140 -8.74 -3.01 -5.77
CA ILE A 140 -8.03 -3.29 -7.02
C ILE A 140 -9.02 -3.75 -8.10
N GLN A 141 -9.97 -4.62 -7.76
CA GLN A 141 -11.01 -5.05 -8.71
C GLN A 141 -11.82 -3.88 -9.26
N THR A 142 -12.25 -2.94 -8.40
CA THR A 142 -13.03 -1.77 -8.81
C THR A 142 -12.21 -0.80 -9.68
N ILE A 143 -11.02 -0.38 -9.24
CA ILE A 143 -10.23 0.62 -9.97
C ILE A 143 -9.67 0.11 -11.30
N THR A 144 -9.54 -1.20 -11.45
CA THR A 144 -9.11 -1.81 -12.72
C THR A 144 -10.31 -2.10 -13.65
N GLY A 145 -11.55 -1.91 -13.19
CA GLY A 145 -12.74 -2.31 -13.95
C GLY A 145 -12.84 -3.83 -14.14
N GLY A 146 -12.25 -4.61 -13.24
CA GLY A 146 -12.16 -6.07 -13.37
C GLY A 146 -11.05 -6.59 -14.30
N GLU A 147 -10.25 -5.70 -14.90
CA GLU A 147 -9.19 -6.06 -15.87
C GLU A 147 -7.82 -6.32 -15.21
N ALA A 148 -7.77 -6.51 -13.90
CA ALA A 148 -6.51 -6.89 -13.25
C ALA A 148 -6.00 -8.22 -13.82
N ALA A 149 -4.69 -8.31 -14.10
CA ALA A 149 -4.08 -9.48 -14.72
C ALA A 149 -4.24 -10.74 -13.87
N ILE A 150 -4.24 -10.57 -12.55
CA ILE A 150 -4.44 -11.64 -11.58
C ILE A 150 -5.49 -11.23 -10.56
N ARG A 151 -6.01 -12.23 -9.85
CA ARG A 151 -6.91 -12.03 -8.70
C ARG A 151 -6.09 -11.61 -7.47
N TRP A 152 -5.77 -10.32 -7.41
CA TRP A 152 -5.16 -9.72 -6.22
C TRP A 152 -6.02 -9.94 -4.99
N ALA A 153 -5.39 -10.33 -3.89
CA ALA A 153 -6.05 -10.62 -2.63
C ALA A 153 -5.28 -10.02 -1.45
N GLY A 154 -5.98 -9.85 -0.32
CA GLY A 154 -5.45 -9.15 0.85
C GLY A 154 -5.35 -7.64 0.64
N ASN A 155 -4.86 -6.92 1.65
CA ASN A 155 -4.52 -5.52 1.50
C ASN A 155 -3.27 -5.38 0.62
N VAL A 156 -3.18 -4.29 -0.13
CA VAL A 156 -1.96 -3.91 -0.87
C VAL A 156 -1.62 -2.47 -0.50
N ILE A 157 -0.35 -2.19 -0.24
CA ILE A 157 0.12 -0.87 0.17
C ILE A 157 1.19 -0.41 -0.81
N ALA A 158 1.11 0.82 -1.29
CA ALA A 158 2.11 1.40 -2.17
C ALA A 158 2.74 2.66 -1.55
N LEU A 159 4.06 2.74 -1.60
CA LEU A 159 4.83 3.91 -1.23
C LEU A 159 6.02 4.08 -2.17
N ARG A 160 6.72 5.21 -2.10
CA ARG A 160 7.91 5.41 -2.93
C ARG A 160 9.11 4.73 -2.29
N ALA A 161 10.07 4.36 -3.11
CA ALA A 161 11.38 3.91 -2.68
C ALA A 161 12.45 4.76 -3.37
N GLU A 162 13.61 4.89 -2.73
CA GLU A 162 14.78 5.52 -3.35
C GLU A 162 15.17 4.73 -4.61
N GLU A 163 15.38 3.43 -4.44
CA GLU A 163 15.80 2.52 -5.49
C GLU A 163 15.22 1.11 -5.28
N MET A 164 15.30 0.30 -6.33
CA MET A 164 14.89 -1.11 -6.28
C MET A 164 15.78 -1.88 -5.29
N TYR A 165 15.18 -2.69 -4.40
CA TYR A 165 15.86 -3.53 -3.40
C TYR A 165 16.68 -2.82 -2.31
N VAL A 166 16.65 -1.49 -2.25
CA VAL A 166 17.41 -0.71 -1.25
C VAL A 166 16.62 -0.52 0.07
N TYR A 167 15.36 -0.93 0.14
CA TYR A 167 14.49 -0.87 1.33
C TYR A 167 14.51 0.49 2.07
N ARG A 168 14.78 1.57 1.33
CA ARG A 168 14.64 2.96 1.75
C ARG A 168 13.44 3.56 1.04
N TYR A 169 12.51 4.08 1.82
CA TYR A 169 11.17 4.47 1.40
C TYR A 169 10.93 5.97 1.53
N GLY A 170 9.83 6.41 0.92
CA GLY A 170 9.40 7.79 0.92
C GLY A 170 7.90 7.92 0.68
N ASP A 171 7.40 9.14 0.86
CA ASP A 171 5.98 9.46 0.74
C ASP A 171 5.44 9.20 -0.67
N ALA A 172 4.32 8.48 -0.73
CA ALA A 172 3.48 8.37 -1.91
C ALA A 172 2.69 9.66 -2.15
N ILE A 173 2.36 9.89 -3.42
CA ILE A 173 1.50 10.99 -3.84
C ILE A 173 0.36 10.40 -4.65
N LEU A 174 -0.83 10.23 -4.03
CA LEU A 174 -2.01 9.59 -4.66
C LEU A 174 -2.27 10.07 -6.09
N LYS A 175 -2.24 11.39 -6.33
CA LYS A 175 -2.50 11.99 -7.64
C LYS A 175 -1.49 11.63 -8.72
N LYS A 176 -0.24 11.32 -8.34
CA LYS A 176 0.85 10.98 -9.27
C LYS A 176 1.02 9.48 -9.42
N ASP A 177 0.86 8.75 -8.32
CA ASP A 177 1.31 7.37 -8.22
C ASP A 177 0.17 6.38 -8.50
N LEU A 178 -1.10 6.81 -8.43
CA LEU A 178 -2.25 5.92 -8.66
C LEU A 178 -2.33 5.39 -10.10
N ALA A 179 -2.14 6.24 -11.12
CA ALA A 179 -2.27 5.79 -12.51
C ALA A 179 -1.22 4.71 -12.90
N PRO A 180 0.08 4.87 -12.56
CA PRO A 180 1.06 3.80 -12.71
C PRO A 180 0.68 2.50 -11.99
N MET A 181 0.13 2.60 -10.78
CA MET A 181 -0.32 1.44 -9.98
C MET A 181 -1.48 0.70 -10.64
N VAL A 182 -2.51 1.42 -11.10
CA VAL A 182 -3.65 0.80 -11.81
C VAL A 182 -3.17 0.07 -13.06
N GLN A 183 -2.29 0.69 -13.84
CA GLN A 183 -1.73 0.06 -15.03
C GLN A 183 -0.88 -1.17 -14.68
N PHE A 184 -0.09 -1.10 -13.61
CA PHE A 184 0.68 -2.24 -13.11
C PHE A 184 -0.21 -3.44 -12.79
N PHE A 185 -1.33 -3.23 -12.08
CA PHE A 185 -2.26 -4.32 -11.75
C PHE A 185 -2.88 -4.97 -13.00
N LYS A 186 -3.09 -4.22 -14.07
CA LYS A 186 -3.57 -4.73 -15.37
C LYS A 186 -2.49 -5.46 -16.18
N ASP A 187 -1.20 -5.20 -15.90
CA ASP A 187 -0.08 -5.70 -16.71
C ASP A 187 0.83 -6.72 -15.99
N TYR A 188 0.60 -7.01 -14.71
CA TYR A 188 1.50 -7.77 -13.82
C TYR A 188 2.13 -9.02 -14.46
N GLU A 189 1.34 -9.84 -15.18
CA GLU A 189 1.84 -11.05 -15.86
C GLU A 189 2.32 -10.82 -17.29
N LYS A 190 1.83 -9.79 -18.00
CA LYS A 190 2.33 -9.44 -19.34
C LYS A 190 3.82 -9.07 -19.30
N ARG A 191 4.27 -8.51 -18.17
CA ARG A 191 5.70 -8.24 -17.91
C ARG A 191 6.54 -9.50 -17.72
N ARG A 192 5.98 -10.58 -17.15
CA ARG A 192 6.67 -11.88 -16.99
C ARG A 192 6.75 -12.67 -18.31
N GLY A 193 5.80 -12.47 -19.22
CA GLY A 193 5.77 -13.13 -20.53
C GLY A 193 6.71 -12.53 -21.60
N GLY A 194 7.25 -11.33 -21.38
CA GLY A 194 8.15 -10.64 -22.32
C GLY A 194 9.64 -10.61 -21.92
N ALA A 195 9.94 -10.90 -20.65
CA ALA A 195 11.29 -10.95 -20.12
C ALA A 195 11.50 -12.32 -19.46
N ASN A 196 11.87 -13.29 -20.29
CA ASN A 196 12.33 -14.63 -19.91
C ASN A 196 11.34 -15.53 -19.14
N ALA A 197 11.01 -16.63 -19.82
CA ALA A 197 10.69 -17.94 -19.28
C ALA A 197 11.83 -18.55 -18.39
N PHE A 198 12.50 -17.76 -17.56
CA PHE A 198 13.50 -18.22 -16.59
C PHE A 198 13.20 -17.61 -15.22
N HIS A 199 12.16 -18.13 -14.59
CA HIS A 199 12.21 -18.67 -13.22
C HIS A 199 10.85 -19.30 -12.94
N ILE A 200 10.67 -20.47 -13.57
CA ILE A 200 9.73 -21.48 -13.12
C ILE A 200 10.37 -22.17 -11.91
N LEU A 201 9.62 -22.20 -10.82
CA LEU A 201 9.47 -23.33 -9.89
C LEU A 201 10.56 -24.41 -9.96
N THR A 202 11.45 -24.44 -8.96
CA THR A 202 11.90 -25.67 -8.29
C THR A 202 12.60 -25.28 -7.00
N GLY A 203 12.04 -25.76 -5.88
CA GLY A 203 12.51 -25.55 -4.52
C GLY A 203 11.37 -25.84 -3.57
#